data_AF-A0A523P940-F1
#
_entry.id   AF-A0A523P940-F1
#
_cell.length_a   1.000
_cell.length_b   1.000
_cell.length_c   1.000
_cell.angle_alpha   90.00
_cell.angle_beta   90.00
_cell.angle_gamma   90.00
#
_symmetry.space_group_name_H-M   'P 1'
#
loop_
_entity.id
_entity.type
_entity.pdbx_description
1 polymer ?
#
loop_
_entity_poly.entity_id
_entity_poly.type
_entity_poly.pdbx_seq_one_letter_code
_entity_poly.pdbx_strand_id
1 'polypeptide(L)' 'MNDLPFHLLIFAVTGAVIVIVSAMFSEATDAAALRVVPKRILYFFFGCAVVAGVMLLLEHTLASAT' A
#
# COMPACT_ATOMS: atom_id res chain seq x y z
N MET A 1 15.93 -14.88 -2.36
CA MET A 1 15.94 -13.69 -1.47
C MET A 1 16.33 -12.38 -2.18
N ASN A 2 16.81 -12.40 -3.44
CA ASN A 2 17.17 -11.17 -4.19
C ASN A 2 16.02 -10.55 -5.00
N ASP A 3 14.82 -11.13 -4.95
CA ASP A 3 13.67 -10.66 -5.73
C ASP A 3 12.86 -9.60 -4.98
N LEU A 4 13.28 -9.20 -3.78
CA LEU A 4 12.56 -8.23 -2.94
C LEU A 4 12.25 -6.91 -3.69
N PRO A 5 13.18 -6.29 -4.43
CA PRO A 5 12.87 -5.07 -5.19
C PRO A 5 11.79 -5.32 -6.25
N PHE A 6 11.81 -6.49 -6.90
CA PHE A 6 10.82 -6.86 -7.91
C PHE A 6 9.43 -7.06 -7.30
N HIS A 7 9.34 -7.69 -6.14
CA HIS A 7 8.08 -7.85 -5.41
C HIS A 7 7.52 -6.51 -4.93
N LEU A 8 8.38 -5.63 -4.41
CA LEU A 8 7.98 -4.27 -4.02
C LEU A 8 7.49 -3.47 -5.21
N LEU A 9 8.12 -3.61 -6.38
CA LEU A 9 7.69 -2.94 -7.60
C LEU A 9 6.32 -3.45 -8.07
N ILE A 10 6.11 -4.76 -8.13
CA ILE A 10 4.81 -5.35 -8.48
C ILE A 10 3.73 -4.88 -7.49
N PHE A 11 4.04 -4.91 -6.19
CA PHE A 11 3.14 -4.45 -5.15
C PHE A 11 2.77 -2.97 -5.33
N ALA A 12 3.77 -2.12 -5.59
CA ALA A 12 3.56 -0.70 -5.78
C ALA A 12 2.70 -0.40 -7.01
N VAL A 13 3.00 -1.03 -8.16
CA VAL A 13 2.25 -0.83 -9.39
C VAL A 13 0.81 -1.33 -9.23
N THR A 14 0.63 -2.55 -8.72
CA THR A 14 -0.70 -3.15 -8.56
C THR A 14 -1.54 -2.36 -7.54
N GLY A 15 -0.94 -1.96 -6.42
CA GLY A 15 -1.60 -1.13 -5.41
C GLY A 15 -2.02 0.23 -5.97
N ALA A 16 -1.15 0.89 -6.74
CA ALA A 16 -1.48 2.16 -7.38
C ALA A 16 -2.67 2.03 -8.33
N VAL A 17 -2.71 0.98 -9.16
CA VAL A 17 -3.85 0.72 -10.07
C VAL A 17 -5.15 0.54 -9.28
N ILE A 18 -5.15 -0.26 -8.21
CA ILE A 18 -6.33 -0.48 -7.37
C ILE A 18 -6.84 0.84 -6.77
N VAL A 19 -5.93 1.66 -6.22
CA VAL A 19 -6.28 2.95 -5.62
C VAL A 19 -6.81 3.94 -6.65
N ILE A 20 -6.21 3.99 -7.85
CA ILE A 20 -6.65 4.86 -8.94
C ILE A 20 -8.06 4.46 -9.38
N VAL A 21 -8.28 3.18 -9.66
CA VAL A 21 -9.59 2.66 -10.09
C VAL A 21 -10.64 2.91 -9.01
N SER A 22 -10.31 2.65 -7.74
CA SER A 22 -11.19 2.96 -6.62
C SER A 22 -11.55 4.45 -6.54
N ALA A 23 -10.58 5.35 -6.74
CA ALA A 23 -10.83 6.79 -6.74
C ALA A 23 -11.72 7.22 -7.92
N MET A 24 -11.51 6.66 -9.12
CA MET A 24 -12.36 6.95 -10.28
C MET A 24 -13.81 6.51 -10.06
N PHE A 25 -14.04 5.38 -9.41
CA PHE A 25 -15.41 4.91 -9.10
C PHE A 25 -16.04 5.60 -7.89
N SER A 26 -15.25 6.27 -7.04
CA SER A 26 -15.75 6.92 -5.82
C SER A 26 -16.21 8.36 -6.04
N GLU A 27 -15.70 9.02 -7.07
CA GLU A 27 -15.91 10.45 -7.29
C GLU A 27 -16.83 10.68 -8.50
N ALA A 28 -17.70 11.70 -8.42
CA ALA A 28 -18.67 11.98 -9.49
C ALA A 28 -18.05 12.58 -10.76
N THR A 29 -16.80 13.06 -10.70
CA THR A 29 -16.11 13.71 -11.82
C THR A 29 -14.63 13.37 -11.83
N ASP A 30 -14.05 13.22 -13.03
CA ASP A 30 -12.63 12.88 -13.21
C ASP A 30 -11.68 13.91 -12.59
N ALA A 31 -12.04 15.20 -12.64
CA ALA A 31 -11.23 16.27 -12.07
C ALA A 31 -11.14 16.18 -10.53
N ALA A 32 -12.22 15.80 -9.85
CA ALA A 32 -12.20 15.55 -8.41
C ALA A 32 -11.36 14.30 -8.10
N ALA A 33 -11.55 13.24 -8.89
CA ALA A 33 -10.83 11.98 -8.76
C ALA A 33 -9.31 12.15 -8.86
N LEU A 34 -8.82 12.87 -9.87
CA LEU A 34 -7.38 13.10 -10.06
C LEU A 34 -6.74 13.91 -8.94
N ARG A 35 -7.49 14.80 -8.26
CA ARG A 35 -6.98 15.58 -7.11
C ARG A 35 -6.81 14.73 -5.85
N VAL A 36 -7.66 13.72 -5.65
CA VAL A 36 -7.62 12.88 -4.45
C VAL A 36 -6.69 11.68 -4.57
N VAL A 37 -6.43 11.20 -5.80
CA VAL A 37 -5.59 10.03 -6.08
C VAL A 37 -4.22 10.08 -5.39
N PRO A 38 -3.40 11.15 -5.49
CA PRO A 38 -2.06 11.15 -4.89
C PRO A 38 -2.10 10.96 -3.37
N LYS A 39 -3.05 11.63 -2.70
CA LYS A 39 -3.23 11.54 -1.25
C LYS A 39 -3.71 10.14 -0.84
N ARG A 40 -4.65 9.53 -1.60
CA ARG A 40 -5.12 8.16 -1.35
C ARG A 40 -4.00 7.13 -1.54
N ILE A 41 -3.15 7.29 -2.56
CA ILE A 41 -1.99 6.44 -2.79
C ILE A 41 -1.02 6.48 -1.61
N LEU A 42 -0.69 7.69 -1.12
CA LEU A 42 0.19 7.84 0.03
C LEU A 42 -0.37 7.17 1.29
N TYR A 43 -1.65 7.36 1.60
CA TYR A 43 -2.28 6.70 2.75
C TYR A 43 -2.33 5.19 2.62
N PHE A 44 -2.59 4.66 1.42
CA PHE A 44 -2.59 3.23 1.17
C PHE A 44 -1.22 2.63 1.47
N PHE A 45 -0.15 3.17 0.87
CA PHE A 45 1.21 2.65 1.11
C PHE A 45 1.67 2.84 2.55
N PHE A 46 1.32 3.97 3.17
CA PHE A 46 1.61 4.19 4.59
C PHE A 46 0.91 3.15 5.47
N GLY A 47 -0.36 2.87 5.25
CA GLY A 47 -1.10 1.82 5.96
C GLY A 47 -0.47 0.44 5.78
N CYS A 48 -0.07 0.09 4.56
CA CYS A 48 0.63 -1.16 4.29
C CYS A 48 1.98 -1.25 5.01
N ALA A 49 2.75 -0.16 5.05
CA ALA A 49 4.03 -0.11 5.76
C ALA A 49 3.84 -0.28 7.28
N VAL A 50 2.80 0.32 7.86
CA VAL A 50 2.45 0.13 9.28
C VAL A 50 2.11 -1.33 9.57
N VAL A 51 1.27 -1.96 8.74
CA VAL A 51 0.92 -3.39 8.91
C VAL A 51 2.15 -4.28 8.80
N ALA A 52 3.02 -4.03 7.81
CA ALA A 52 4.28 -4.76 7.66
C ALA A 52 5.19 -4.58 8.89
N GLY A 53 5.29 -3.35 9.42
CA GLY A 53 6.03 -3.08 10.65
C GLY A 53 5.48 -3.83 11.87
N VAL A 54 4.15 -3.89 12.02
CA VAL A 54 3.50 -4.67 13.08
C VAL A 54 3.79 -6.16 12.92
N MET A 55 3.72 -6.69 11.70
CA MET A 55 4.07 -8.09 11.42
C MET A 55 5.52 -8.41 11.83
N LEU A 56 6.47 -7.54 11.49
CA LEU A 56 7.88 -7.71 11.87
C LEU A 56 8.09 -7.63 13.39
N LEU A 57 7.39 -6.72 14.07
CA LEU A 57 7.43 -6.63 15.54
C LEU A 57 6.90 -7.90 16.20
N LEU A 58 5.78 -8.43 15.68
CA LEU A 58 5.21 -9.68 16.17
C LEU A 58 6.11 -10.87 15.89
N GLU A 59 6.71 -10.94 14.69
CA GLU A 59 7.69 -11.98 14.36
C GLU A 59 8.88 -11.95 15.33
N HIS A 60 9.47 -10.78 15.60
CA HIS A 60 10.57 -10.65 16.54
C HIS A 60 10.18 -10.98 18.00
N THR A 61 8.99 -10.56 18.44
CA THR A 61 8.56 -10.79 19.83
C THR A 61 8.14 -12.24 20.08
N LEU A 62 7.45 -12.86 19.12
CA LEU A 62 7.03 -14.26 19.21
C LEU A 62 8.19 -15.22 19.00
N ALA A 63 9.11 -14.94 18.06
CA ALA A 63 10.30 -15.76 17.87
C ALA A 63 11.26 -15.68 19.06
N SER A 64 11.22 -14.60 19.85
CA SER A 64 11.98 -14.47 21.09
C SER A 64 11.35 -15.22 22.28
N ALA A 65 10.09 -15.65 22.17
CA ALA A 65 9.34 -16.29 23.25
C ALA A 65 9.30 -17.83 23.15
N THR A 66 9.90 -18.40 22.11
CA THR A 66 10.08 -19.85 21.87
C THR A 66 11.55 -20.22 21.86
#